data_AF-A0A6C0IYZ4-F1
#
_entry.id   AF-A0A6C0IYZ4-F1
#
_cell.length_a   1.000
_cell.length_b   1.000
_cell.length_c   1.000
_cell.angle_alpha   90.00
_cell.angle_beta   90.00
_cell.angle_gamma   90.00
#
_symmetry.space_group_name_H-M   'P 1'
#
loop_
_entity.id
_entity.type
_entity.pdbx_description
1 polymer ?
#
loop_
_entity_poly.entity_id
_entity_poly.type
_entity_poly.pdbx_seq_one_letter_code
_entity_poly.pdbx_strand_id
1 'polypeptide(L)'
;MDFVIPKGLENELSKTHIASSIKSVKGDMKRLFRVLGYDTYSPLPLYDFDQTTKNITKQITKKSTLWATLKALRHIAKYEFNPKKKGVTDEDSTLIKKYSDFYDKITKSYNDEIGFASASKTDIENYVPFVDVVEKRKYWKQIFMKEQKKKTPNDKTIYYAFLKYFILTIYTKIPPLRGQEYCDMIFFDGKEYSKKELIEISVDRNINLWDTHKNTLIITKHKTMKTHKEKVISINSKTVAKIVTQWMIINKSGYVLSGFGSIKQMTPSALAQQLNNIFQPKNVGTSMLRKIYASDVASKKPIREQKRIAKIMGHTIAVHKSIYERMHR
;
A
#
# COMPACT_ATOMS: atom_id res chain seq x y z
N MET A 1 13.06 -19.31 -35.33
CA MET A 1 11.86 -18.53 -35.70
C MET A 1 11.74 -17.34 -34.78
N ASP A 2 11.57 -16.15 -35.35
CA ASP A 2 11.35 -14.93 -34.57
C ASP A 2 9.93 -14.88 -33.99
N PHE A 3 9.82 -14.29 -32.80
CA PHE A 3 8.56 -14.15 -32.07
C PHE A 3 7.74 -12.99 -32.65
N VAL A 4 6.63 -13.32 -33.32
CA VAL A 4 5.71 -12.36 -33.94
C VAL A 4 4.49 -12.16 -33.03
N ILE A 5 4.32 -10.93 -32.51
CA ILE A 5 3.09 -10.55 -31.80
C ILE A 5 2.11 -10.04 -32.87
N PRO A 6 0.83 -10.45 -32.86
CA PRO A 6 -0.19 -9.85 -33.71
C PRO A 6 -0.24 -8.33 -33.52
N LYS A 7 -0.21 -7.55 -34.60
CA LYS A 7 -0.19 -6.06 -34.54
C LYS A 7 -1.29 -5.46 -33.66
N GLY A 8 -2.46 -6.10 -33.62
CA GLY A 8 -3.57 -5.66 -32.76
C GLY A 8 -3.26 -5.77 -31.26
N LEU A 9 -2.54 -6.81 -30.85
CA LEU A 9 -2.16 -7.05 -29.45
C LEU A 9 -0.98 -6.16 -29.04
N GLU A 10 -0.07 -5.88 -29.97
CA GLU A 10 1.05 -4.96 -29.79
C GLU A 10 0.59 -3.53 -29.41
N ASN A 11 -0.48 -3.04 -30.05
CA ASN A 11 -1.08 -1.73 -29.78
C ASN A 11 -1.85 -1.67 -28.45
N GLU A 12 -2.39 -2.78 -27.94
CA GLU A 12 -3.08 -2.80 -26.64
C GLU A 12 -2.13 -3.03 -25.47
N LEU A 13 -1.12 -3.89 -25.65
CA LEU A 13 -0.06 -4.10 -24.67
C LEU A 13 0.74 -2.81 -24.42
N SER A 14 1.02 -2.01 -25.46
CA SER A 14 1.68 -0.71 -25.33
C SER A 14 0.83 0.33 -24.57
N LYS A 15 -0.50 0.28 -24.69
CA LYS A 15 -1.42 1.16 -23.93
C LYS A 15 -1.55 0.78 -22.45
N THR A 16 -1.50 -0.51 -22.12
CA THR A 16 -1.73 -1.01 -20.75
C THR A 16 -0.46 -1.20 -19.93
N HIS A 17 0.66 -1.55 -20.59
CA HIS A 17 1.98 -1.68 -19.96
C HIS A 17 2.88 -0.50 -20.34
N ILE A 18 2.46 0.70 -19.93
CA ILE A 18 3.05 2.01 -20.26
C ILE A 18 4.57 2.11 -19.99
N ALA A 19 5.15 1.21 -19.18
CA ALA A 19 6.58 1.21 -18.81
C ALA A 19 7.40 0.05 -19.41
N SER A 20 6.79 -0.87 -20.17
CA SER A 20 7.47 -2.07 -20.67
C SER A 20 7.43 -2.05 -22.20
N SER A 21 8.58 -1.90 -22.85
CA SER A 21 8.64 -1.98 -24.31
C SER A 21 8.08 -3.33 -24.78
N ILE A 22 7.47 -3.36 -25.97
CA ILE A 22 6.99 -4.61 -26.59
C ILE A 22 8.10 -5.67 -26.57
N LYS A 23 9.35 -5.26 -26.79
CA LYS A 23 10.55 -6.09 -26.66
C LYS A 23 10.69 -6.75 -25.27
N SER A 24 10.37 -6.03 -24.18
CA SER A 24 10.33 -6.58 -22.82
C SER A 24 9.25 -7.65 -22.67
N VAL A 25 8.04 -7.38 -23.17
CA VAL A 25 6.93 -8.35 -23.11
C VAL A 25 7.25 -9.62 -23.90
N LYS A 26 7.83 -9.48 -25.11
CA LYS A 26 8.35 -10.60 -25.91
C LYS A 26 9.40 -11.40 -25.12
N GLY A 27 10.34 -10.72 -24.47
CA GLY A 27 11.38 -11.35 -23.65
C GLY A 27 10.83 -12.09 -22.43
N ASP A 28 9.81 -11.54 -21.80
CA ASP A 28 9.18 -12.15 -20.62
C ASP A 28 8.32 -13.36 -21.00
N MET A 29 7.59 -13.29 -22.12
CA MET A 29 6.89 -14.46 -22.66
C MET A 29 7.86 -15.58 -23.01
N LYS A 30 8.94 -15.30 -23.75
CA LYS A 30 9.99 -16.28 -24.05
C LYS A 30 10.58 -16.91 -22.78
N ARG A 31 10.80 -16.11 -21.73
CA ARG A 31 11.28 -16.62 -20.42
C ARG A 31 10.29 -17.57 -19.78
N LEU A 32 8.98 -17.27 -19.83
CA LEU A 32 7.96 -18.16 -19.29
C LEU A 32 7.86 -19.46 -20.06
N PHE A 33 7.79 -19.43 -21.40
CA PHE A 33 7.75 -20.65 -22.20
C PHE A 33 8.98 -21.53 -21.96
N ARG A 34 10.17 -20.93 -21.85
CA ARG A 34 11.39 -21.66 -21.48
C ARG A 34 11.32 -22.26 -20.08
N VAL A 35 10.77 -21.53 -19.11
CA VAL A 35 10.55 -22.02 -17.74
C VAL A 35 9.58 -23.21 -17.70
N LEU A 36 8.67 -23.28 -18.66
CA LEU A 36 7.74 -24.39 -18.86
C LEU A 36 8.33 -25.53 -19.72
N GLY A 37 9.59 -25.41 -20.18
CA GLY A 37 10.27 -26.42 -20.97
C GLY A 37 10.02 -26.34 -22.49
N TYR A 38 9.57 -25.19 -23.00
CA TYR A 38 9.25 -25.02 -24.42
C TYR A 38 10.21 -24.08 -25.16
N ASP A 39 10.62 -24.48 -26.36
CA ASP A 39 11.57 -23.75 -27.20
C ASP A 39 10.92 -22.83 -28.25
N THR A 40 9.64 -23.02 -28.58
CA THR A 40 8.88 -22.20 -29.55
C THR A 40 7.41 -22.02 -29.14
N TYR A 41 6.74 -21.00 -29.70
CA TYR A 41 5.30 -20.83 -29.57
C TYR A 41 4.59 -21.74 -30.58
N SER A 42 4.03 -22.85 -30.11
CA SER A 42 2.90 -23.50 -30.78
C SER A 42 1.62 -22.98 -30.09
N PRO A 43 0.51 -22.68 -30.80
CA PRO A 43 -0.76 -22.38 -30.14
C PRO A 43 -1.00 -23.49 -29.12
N LEU A 44 -0.91 -23.13 -27.84
CA LEU A 44 -0.81 -24.05 -26.71
C LEU A 44 -1.87 -25.15 -26.91
N PRO A 45 -1.50 -26.38 -27.31
CA PRO A 45 -2.47 -27.46 -27.31
C PRO A 45 -2.99 -27.61 -25.87
N LEU A 46 -4.23 -28.03 -25.73
CA LEU A 46 -4.95 -28.20 -24.47
C LEU A 46 -4.12 -29.02 -23.47
N TYR A 47 -3.28 -28.36 -22.68
CA TYR A 47 -2.41 -29.00 -21.71
C TYR A 47 -3.17 -29.31 -20.41
N ASP A 48 -2.66 -30.28 -19.65
CA ASP A 48 -3.05 -30.50 -18.27
C ASP A 48 -2.65 -29.29 -17.41
N PHE A 49 -3.61 -28.36 -17.29
CA PHE A 49 -3.48 -27.12 -16.54
C PHE A 49 -3.19 -27.38 -15.06
N ASP A 50 -3.48 -28.55 -14.51
CA ASP A 50 -3.36 -28.81 -13.07
C ASP A 50 -1.92 -29.06 -12.64
N GLN A 51 -1.19 -29.90 -13.39
CA GLN A 51 0.23 -30.13 -13.14
C GLN A 51 1.07 -28.89 -13.45
N THR A 52 0.68 -28.16 -14.50
CA THR A 52 1.32 -26.90 -14.91
C THR A 52 1.15 -25.80 -13.85
N THR A 53 -0.02 -25.74 -13.20
CA THR A 53 -0.29 -24.79 -12.10
C THR A 53 0.73 -24.92 -10.97
N LYS A 54 0.92 -26.13 -10.43
CA LYS A 54 1.80 -26.36 -9.27
C LYS A 54 3.26 -25.97 -9.54
N ASN A 55 3.76 -26.32 -10.72
CA ASN A 55 5.14 -25.99 -11.12
C ASN A 55 5.32 -24.48 -11.31
N ILE A 56 4.33 -23.82 -11.91
CA ILE A 56 4.34 -22.37 -12.11
C ILE A 56 4.27 -21.63 -10.77
N THR A 57 3.38 -22.02 -9.86
CA THR A 57 3.25 -21.38 -8.55
C THR A 57 4.57 -21.46 -7.77
N LYS A 58 5.20 -22.64 -7.73
CA LYS A 58 6.52 -22.87 -7.09
C LYS A 58 7.66 -22.02 -7.70
N GLN A 59 7.56 -21.67 -8.98
CA GLN A 59 8.56 -20.81 -9.64
C GLN A 59 8.27 -19.31 -9.47
N ILE A 60 6.99 -18.92 -9.47
CA ILE A 60 6.56 -17.54 -9.21
C ILE A 60 6.92 -17.09 -7.80
N THR A 61 6.77 -17.97 -6.80
CA THR A 61 7.20 -17.68 -5.43
C THR A 61 8.71 -17.44 -5.33
N LYS A 62 9.51 -17.97 -6.26
CA LYS A 62 10.96 -17.73 -6.35
C LYS A 62 11.36 -16.51 -7.18
N LYS A 63 10.54 -16.05 -8.13
CA LYS A 63 10.86 -14.94 -9.04
C LYS A 63 9.66 -14.01 -9.26
N SER A 64 9.65 -12.87 -8.56
CA SER A 64 8.58 -11.86 -8.64
C SER A 64 8.34 -11.28 -10.03
N THR A 65 9.32 -11.35 -10.95
CA THR A 65 9.20 -10.90 -12.34
C THR A 65 8.20 -11.73 -13.16
N LEU A 66 7.91 -12.98 -12.76
CA LEU A 66 6.93 -13.84 -13.43
C LEU A 66 5.48 -13.36 -13.24
N TRP A 67 5.20 -12.48 -12.28
CA TRP A 67 3.89 -11.86 -12.08
C TRP A 67 3.48 -10.91 -13.20
N ALA A 68 4.44 -10.14 -13.73
CA ALA A 68 4.20 -9.29 -14.87
C ALA A 68 3.82 -10.13 -16.10
N THR A 69 4.48 -11.28 -16.26
CA THR A 69 4.26 -12.23 -17.35
C THR A 69 2.90 -12.93 -17.26
N LEU A 70 2.47 -13.36 -16.08
CA LEU A 70 1.13 -13.92 -15.88
C LEU A 70 0.01 -12.93 -16.18
N LYS A 71 0.17 -11.66 -15.77
CA LYS A 71 -0.78 -10.60 -16.09
C LYS A 71 -0.86 -10.37 -17.59
N ALA A 72 0.29 -10.37 -18.27
CA ALA A 72 0.34 -10.28 -19.73
C ALA A 72 -0.40 -11.45 -20.39
N LEU A 73 -0.20 -12.70 -19.94
CA LEU A 73 -0.94 -13.86 -20.46
C LEU A 73 -2.45 -13.74 -20.28
N ARG A 74 -2.93 -13.27 -19.12
CA ARG A 74 -4.36 -13.01 -18.91
C ARG A 74 -4.90 -11.97 -19.88
N HIS A 75 -4.13 -10.91 -20.13
CA HIS A 75 -4.51 -9.87 -21.08
C HIS A 75 -4.53 -10.40 -22.52
N ILE A 76 -3.55 -11.22 -22.91
CA ILE A 76 -3.49 -11.89 -24.21
C ILE A 76 -4.71 -12.80 -24.41
N ALA A 77 -5.01 -13.65 -23.44
CA ALA A 77 -6.18 -14.55 -23.48
C ALA A 77 -7.50 -13.77 -23.58
N LYS A 78 -7.61 -12.62 -22.89
CA LYS A 78 -8.79 -11.74 -23.00
C LYS A 78 -8.89 -10.99 -24.33
N TYR A 79 -7.77 -10.71 -25.00
CA TYR A 79 -7.72 -9.87 -26.20
C TYR A 79 -7.80 -10.67 -27.51
N GLU A 80 -7.05 -11.76 -27.62
CA GLU A 80 -7.05 -12.58 -28.84
C GLU A 80 -8.40 -13.25 -29.05
N PHE A 81 -9.04 -13.67 -27.96
CA PHE A 81 -10.28 -14.43 -28.01
C PHE A 81 -11.50 -13.61 -27.59
N ASN A 82 -11.43 -12.27 -27.52
CA ASN A 82 -12.56 -11.43 -27.10
C ASN A 82 -13.83 -11.79 -27.91
N PRO A 83 -14.92 -12.27 -27.29
CA PRO A 83 -16.12 -12.75 -28.01
C PRO A 83 -16.83 -11.66 -28.82
N LYS A 84 -16.45 -10.38 -28.63
CA LYS A 84 -16.93 -9.26 -29.45
C LYS A 84 -16.15 -9.05 -30.76
N LYS A 85 -15.03 -9.75 -30.99
CA LYS A 85 -14.36 -9.79 -32.29
C LYS A 85 -15.20 -10.66 -33.24
N LYS A 86 -15.44 -10.18 -34.46
CA LYS A 86 -16.01 -11.02 -35.52
C LYS A 86 -15.12 -12.26 -35.74
N GLY A 87 -15.72 -13.44 -35.73
CA GLY A 87 -15.03 -14.72 -36.02
C GLY A 87 -14.57 -15.54 -34.80
N VAL A 88 -14.97 -15.18 -33.59
CA VAL A 88 -14.71 -16.01 -32.39
C VAL A 88 -15.68 -17.19 -32.36
N THR A 89 -15.14 -18.40 -32.28
CA THR A 89 -15.90 -19.65 -32.24
C THR A 89 -16.28 -20.05 -30.79
N ASP A 90 -17.15 -21.05 -30.64
CA ASP A 90 -17.47 -21.63 -29.32
C ASP A 90 -16.25 -22.32 -28.68
N GLU A 91 -15.35 -22.86 -29.51
CA GLU A 91 -14.07 -23.44 -29.07
C GLU A 91 -13.15 -22.36 -28.48
N ASP A 92 -13.07 -21.19 -29.13
CA ASP A 92 -12.32 -20.03 -28.63
C ASP A 92 -12.87 -19.55 -27.28
N SER A 93 -14.20 -19.47 -27.15
CA SER A 93 -14.87 -19.08 -25.90
C SER A 93 -14.59 -20.05 -24.76
N THR A 94 -14.56 -21.36 -25.06
CA THR A 94 -14.19 -22.41 -24.11
C THR A 94 -12.73 -22.29 -23.68
N LEU A 95 -11.84 -21.96 -24.61
CA LEU A 95 -10.42 -21.77 -24.35
C LEU A 95 -10.16 -20.54 -23.44
N ILE A 96 -10.85 -19.41 -23.66
CA ILE A 96 -10.80 -18.24 -22.77
C ILE A 96 -11.12 -18.62 -21.34
N LYS A 97 -12.21 -19.36 -21.17
CA LYS A 97 -12.68 -19.77 -19.85
C LYS A 97 -11.62 -20.61 -19.14
N LYS A 98 -11.03 -21.60 -19.84
CA LYS A 98 -9.91 -22.41 -19.32
C LYS A 98 -8.70 -21.55 -18.91
N TYR A 99 -8.31 -20.55 -19.71
CA TYR A 99 -7.21 -19.64 -19.33
C TYR A 99 -7.53 -18.73 -18.16
N SER A 100 -8.76 -18.21 -18.10
CA SER A 100 -9.20 -17.38 -16.97
C SER A 100 -9.22 -18.20 -15.68
N ASP A 101 -9.77 -19.41 -15.74
CA ASP A 101 -9.83 -20.34 -14.61
C ASP A 101 -8.41 -20.74 -14.16
N PHE A 102 -7.50 -21.00 -15.10
CA PHE A 102 -6.09 -21.27 -14.81
C PHE A 102 -5.38 -20.08 -14.15
N TYR A 103 -5.57 -18.86 -14.66
CA TYR A 103 -5.02 -17.65 -14.04
C TYR A 103 -5.56 -17.45 -12.62
N ASP A 104 -6.87 -17.62 -12.44
CA ASP A 104 -7.52 -17.48 -11.14
C ASP A 104 -7.05 -18.59 -10.17
N LYS A 105 -6.81 -19.81 -10.66
CA LYS A 105 -6.23 -20.93 -9.90
C LYS A 105 -4.79 -20.66 -9.48
N ILE A 106 -3.91 -20.18 -10.37
CA ILE A 106 -2.53 -19.80 -10.01
C ILE A 106 -2.54 -18.61 -9.03
N THR A 107 -3.40 -17.62 -9.26
CA THR A 107 -3.52 -16.45 -8.38
C THR A 107 -3.97 -16.87 -6.99
N LYS A 108 -4.96 -17.76 -6.91
CA LYS A 108 -5.40 -18.36 -5.65
C LYS A 108 -4.28 -19.14 -4.98
N SER A 109 -3.65 -20.09 -5.68
CA SER A 109 -2.55 -20.90 -5.14
C SER A 109 -1.36 -20.08 -4.67
N TYR A 110 -0.99 -19.01 -5.38
CA TYR A 110 0.06 -18.10 -4.94
C TYR A 110 -0.36 -17.27 -3.74
N ASN A 111 -1.59 -16.74 -3.72
CA ASN A 111 -2.08 -15.99 -2.56
C ASN A 111 -2.14 -16.89 -1.32
N ASP A 112 -2.51 -18.16 -1.52
CA ASP A 112 -2.46 -19.19 -0.50
C ASP A 112 -1.01 -19.42 -0.06
N GLU A 113 -0.05 -19.68 -0.97
CA GLU A 113 1.39 -19.84 -0.67
C GLU A 113 2.05 -18.61 -0.01
N ILE A 114 1.69 -17.39 -0.42
CA ILE A 114 2.14 -16.14 0.21
C ILE A 114 1.55 -15.96 1.61
N GLY A 115 0.36 -16.52 1.86
CA GLY A 115 -0.15 -16.68 3.22
C GLY A 115 0.81 -17.49 4.11
N PHE A 116 1.76 -18.25 3.54
CA PHE A 116 2.72 -19.07 4.29
C PHE A 116 4.17 -18.56 4.31
N ALA A 117 4.55 -17.48 3.61
CA ALA A 117 5.95 -17.05 3.55
C ALA A 117 6.39 -16.33 4.83
N SER A 118 7.32 -16.87 5.64
CA SER A 118 7.78 -16.28 6.92
C SER A 118 8.25 -14.82 6.82
N ALA A 119 8.25 -14.09 7.94
CA ALA A 119 8.83 -12.74 8.00
C ALA A 119 10.29 -12.74 7.49
N SER A 120 10.68 -11.65 6.82
CA SER A 120 12.07 -11.48 6.39
C SER A 120 12.99 -11.28 7.60
N LYS A 121 14.29 -11.63 7.49
CA LYS A 121 15.27 -11.41 8.57
C LYS A 121 15.26 -9.95 9.05
N THR A 122 15.26 -9.01 8.11
CA THR A 122 15.17 -7.56 8.39
C THR A 122 13.88 -7.19 9.09
N ASP A 123 12.76 -7.83 8.76
CA ASP A 123 11.50 -7.58 9.47
C ASP A 123 11.58 -8.05 10.92
N ILE A 124 12.14 -9.25 11.17
CA ILE A 124 12.30 -9.82 12.51
C ILE A 124 13.24 -8.94 13.36
N GLU A 125 14.40 -8.57 12.84
CA GLU A 125 15.40 -7.75 13.53
C GLU A 125 14.84 -6.38 13.96
N ASN A 126 14.06 -5.74 13.09
CA ASN A 126 13.55 -4.39 13.31
C ASN A 126 12.15 -4.36 13.94
N TYR A 127 11.52 -5.52 14.16
CA TYR A 127 10.20 -5.58 14.76
C TYR A 127 10.23 -5.11 16.22
N VAL A 128 9.24 -4.32 16.61
CA VAL A 128 8.98 -3.95 17.99
C VAL A 128 7.52 -4.26 18.31
N PRO A 129 7.21 -4.89 19.46
CA PRO A 129 5.85 -5.06 19.93
C PRO A 129 5.08 -3.73 19.94
N PHE A 130 3.78 -3.77 19.62
CA PHE A 130 2.96 -2.55 19.63
C PHE A 130 2.91 -1.87 21.00
N VAL A 131 3.05 -2.62 22.09
CA VAL A 131 3.16 -2.07 23.45
C VAL A 131 4.36 -1.13 23.57
N ASP A 132 5.50 -1.47 22.98
CA ASP A 132 6.72 -0.64 23.00
C ASP A 132 6.52 0.64 22.18
N VAL A 133 5.77 0.57 21.07
CA VAL A 133 5.37 1.76 20.29
C VAL A 133 4.53 2.71 21.15
N VAL A 134 3.61 2.16 21.95
CA VAL A 134 2.79 2.93 22.89
C VAL A 134 3.62 3.53 24.03
N GLU A 135 4.59 2.79 24.58
CA GLU A 135 5.50 3.29 25.60
C GLU A 135 6.41 4.40 25.05
N LYS A 136 6.96 4.26 23.84
CA LYS A 136 7.70 5.33 23.16
C LYS A 136 6.85 6.59 22.98
N ARG A 137 5.55 6.44 22.68
CA ARG A 137 4.62 7.60 22.61
C ARG A 137 4.50 8.28 23.97
N LYS A 138 4.33 7.52 25.05
CA LYS A 138 4.25 8.07 26.41
C LYS A 138 5.54 8.78 26.82
N TYR A 139 6.69 8.18 26.51
CA TYR A 139 8.01 8.77 26.74
C TYR A 139 8.14 10.14 26.06
N TRP A 140 7.86 10.23 24.75
CA TRP A 140 7.95 11.51 24.04
C TRP A 140 6.93 12.55 24.52
N LYS A 141 5.76 12.12 24.99
CA LYS A 141 4.81 13.01 25.68
C LYS A 141 5.43 13.63 26.93
N GLN A 142 6.09 12.82 27.77
CA GLN A 142 6.73 13.30 28.99
C GLN A 142 7.88 14.26 28.70
N ILE A 143 8.74 13.93 27.72
CA ILE A 143 9.81 14.82 27.27
C ILE A 143 9.23 16.15 26.79
N PHE A 144 8.22 16.13 25.94
CA PHE A 144 7.55 17.36 25.50
C PHE A 144 7.01 18.18 26.69
N MET A 145 6.30 17.56 27.64
CA MET A 145 5.75 18.27 28.81
C MET A 145 6.85 18.87 29.70
N LYS A 146 8.02 18.22 29.80
CA LYS A 146 9.18 18.74 30.54
C LYS A 146 9.80 19.94 29.83
N GLU A 147 9.98 19.86 28.51
CA GLU A 147 10.57 20.94 27.71
C GLU A 147 9.65 22.16 27.61
N GLN A 148 8.33 21.94 27.49
CA GLN A 148 7.33 23.00 27.39
C GLN A 148 7.33 23.93 28.61
N LYS A 149 7.65 23.42 29.81
CA LYS A 149 7.73 24.22 31.04
C LYS A 149 8.93 25.17 31.07
N LYS A 150 9.95 24.92 30.25
CA LYS A 150 11.25 25.61 30.33
C LYS A 150 11.48 26.60 29.20
N LYS A 151 10.72 26.52 28.11
CA LYS A 151 11.05 27.18 26.84
C LYS A 151 9.80 27.73 26.15
N THR A 152 10.02 28.66 25.21
CA THR A 152 8.95 29.25 24.42
C THR A 152 8.49 28.30 23.29
N PRO A 153 7.25 28.42 22.78
CA PRO A 153 6.72 27.53 21.74
C PRO A 153 7.53 27.44 20.44
N ASN A 154 8.38 28.43 20.15
CA ASN A 154 9.24 28.46 18.96
C ASN A 154 10.60 27.76 19.16
N ASP A 155 10.79 27.03 20.26
CA ASP A 155 12.02 26.30 20.49
C ASP A 155 12.12 25.01 19.64
N LYS A 156 13.28 24.81 19.00
CA LYS A 156 13.57 23.63 18.16
C LYS A 156 13.44 22.31 18.93
N THR A 157 13.81 22.28 20.20
CA THR A 157 13.71 21.10 21.07
C THR A 157 12.25 20.74 21.34
N ILE A 158 11.44 21.74 21.70
CA ILE A 158 10.00 21.56 21.88
C ILE A 158 9.37 21.02 20.60
N TYR A 159 9.71 21.62 19.46
CA TYR A 159 9.20 21.20 18.16
C TYR A 159 9.48 19.72 17.89
N TYR A 160 10.74 19.28 18.00
CA TYR A 160 11.09 17.88 17.69
C TYR A 160 10.56 16.90 18.75
N ALA A 161 10.47 17.30 20.03
CA ALA A 161 9.83 16.48 21.06
C ALA A 161 8.34 16.27 20.75
N PHE A 162 7.62 17.35 20.38
CA PHE A 162 6.22 17.25 20.01
C PHE A 162 6.02 16.51 18.69
N LEU A 163 6.86 16.74 17.67
CA LEU A 163 6.78 16.04 16.39
C LEU A 163 6.84 14.52 16.59
N LYS A 164 7.79 14.03 17.40
CA LYS A 164 7.91 12.59 17.69
C LYS A 164 6.70 12.07 18.44
N TYR A 165 6.20 12.82 19.43
CA TYR A 165 4.95 12.48 20.13
C TYR A 165 3.74 12.46 19.18
N PHE A 166 3.64 13.43 18.28
CA PHE A 166 2.56 13.57 17.30
C PHE A 166 2.57 12.42 16.28
N ILE A 167 3.74 12.13 15.68
CA ILE A 167 3.93 10.99 14.78
C ILE A 167 3.49 9.70 15.47
N LEU A 168 3.99 9.42 16.67
CA LEU A 168 3.60 8.20 17.39
C LEU A 168 2.12 8.19 17.75
N THR A 169 1.50 9.34 18.00
CA THR A 169 0.06 9.45 18.24
C THR A 169 -0.73 9.02 17.00
N ILE A 170 -0.42 9.55 15.82
CA ILE A 170 -1.14 9.21 14.58
C ILE A 170 -0.93 7.74 14.18
N TYR A 171 0.22 7.14 14.49
CA TYR A 171 0.49 5.71 14.22
C TYR A 171 -0.05 4.74 15.29
N THR A 172 -0.55 5.22 16.42
CA THR A 172 -1.08 4.36 17.52
C THR A 172 -2.54 4.59 17.83
N LYS A 173 -3.09 5.77 17.54
CA LYS A 173 -4.50 6.13 17.80
C LYS A 173 -5.37 6.10 16.54
N ILE A 174 -4.76 6.06 15.36
CA ILE A 174 -5.43 5.92 14.07
C ILE A 174 -4.85 4.67 13.40
N PRO A 175 -5.64 3.87 12.66
CA PRO A 175 -5.07 2.81 11.83
C PRO A 175 -4.00 3.40 10.90
N PRO A 176 -2.76 2.88 10.93
CA PRO A 176 -1.62 3.58 10.37
C PRO A 176 -1.67 3.64 8.84
N LEU A 177 -1.65 4.88 8.34
CA LEU A 177 -1.59 5.22 6.93
C LEU A 177 -0.15 5.11 6.40
N ARG A 178 0.02 5.13 5.07
CA ARG A 178 1.35 5.21 4.45
C ARG A 178 2.00 6.55 4.79
N GLY A 179 3.33 6.60 4.89
CA GLY A 179 4.06 7.85 5.16
C GLY A 179 3.68 8.98 4.21
N GLN A 180 3.61 8.70 2.90
CA GLN A 180 3.20 9.67 1.89
C GLN A 180 1.82 10.28 2.16
N GLU A 181 0.87 9.50 2.67
CA GLU A 181 -0.50 9.95 2.93
C GLU A 181 -0.52 11.07 3.99
N TYR A 182 0.35 11.01 5.01
CA TYR A 182 0.52 12.08 5.99
C TYR A 182 1.45 13.21 5.53
N CYS A 183 2.51 12.89 4.79
CA CYS A 183 3.45 13.89 4.27
C CYS A 183 2.74 14.88 3.31
N ASP A 184 1.85 14.38 2.44
CA ASP A 184 1.06 15.20 1.52
C ASP A 184 -0.19 15.84 2.14
N MET A 185 -0.36 15.76 3.47
CA MET A 185 -1.56 16.20 4.14
C MET A 185 -1.41 17.62 4.68
N ILE A 186 -2.45 18.44 4.52
CA ILE A 186 -2.57 19.76 5.14
C ILE A 186 -3.68 19.78 6.19
N PHE A 187 -3.53 20.65 7.20
CA PHE A 187 -4.63 20.99 8.08
C PHE A 187 -5.60 21.93 7.36
N PHE A 188 -6.89 21.67 7.49
CA PHE A 188 -7.94 22.46 6.88
C PHE A 188 -9.09 22.63 7.87
N ASP A 189 -9.60 23.84 8.05
CA ASP A 189 -10.82 24.07 8.83
C ASP A 189 -12.03 23.88 7.91
N GLY A 190 -12.68 22.72 8.00
CA GLY A 190 -13.82 22.34 7.16
C GLY A 190 -15.18 22.78 7.71
N LYS A 191 -15.24 23.74 8.65
CA LYS A 191 -16.48 24.15 9.32
C LYS A 191 -17.62 24.49 8.35
N GLU A 192 -17.32 25.22 7.28
CA GLU A 192 -18.31 25.72 6.31
C GLU A 192 -18.51 24.81 5.10
N TYR A 193 -17.74 23.73 4.99
CA TYR A 193 -17.73 22.88 3.80
C TYR A 193 -18.44 21.56 4.07
N SER A 194 -19.26 21.10 3.14
CA SER A 194 -19.76 19.74 3.11
C SER A 194 -18.63 18.74 2.85
N LYS A 195 -18.90 17.46 3.13
CA LYS A 195 -17.94 16.38 2.83
C LYS A 195 -17.58 16.31 1.34
N LYS A 196 -18.55 16.61 0.45
CA LYS A 196 -18.35 16.53 -1.00
C LYS A 196 -17.41 17.63 -1.47
N GLU A 197 -17.63 18.87 -1.03
CA GLU A 197 -16.77 20.01 -1.35
C GLU A 197 -15.35 19.81 -0.84
N LEU A 198 -15.17 19.26 0.37
CA LEU A 198 -13.82 18.96 0.87
C LEU A 198 -13.09 17.91 0.02
N ILE A 199 -13.81 16.93 -0.55
CA ILE A 199 -13.22 15.94 -1.47
C ILE A 199 -12.83 16.63 -2.78
N GLU A 200 -13.69 17.48 -3.33
CA GLU A 200 -13.42 18.24 -4.56
C GLU A 200 -12.18 19.13 -4.38
N ILE A 201 -12.10 19.91 -3.30
CA ILE A 201 -10.92 20.72 -2.94
C ILE A 201 -9.65 19.87 -2.87
N SER A 202 -9.74 18.69 -2.25
CA SER A 202 -8.62 17.77 -2.08
C SER A 202 -8.12 17.21 -3.42
N VAL A 203 -9.04 16.86 -4.32
CA VAL A 203 -8.73 16.37 -5.68
C VAL A 203 -8.13 17.48 -6.53
N ASP A 204 -8.78 18.65 -6.59
CA ASP A 204 -8.39 19.77 -7.44
C ASP A 204 -7.00 20.29 -7.08
N ARG A 205 -6.70 20.35 -5.79
CA ARG A 205 -5.38 20.78 -5.28
C ARG A 205 -4.36 19.65 -5.25
N ASN A 206 -4.76 18.41 -5.53
CA ASN A 206 -3.91 17.22 -5.44
C ASN A 206 -3.16 17.14 -4.10
N ILE A 207 -3.91 17.20 -3.01
CA ILE A 207 -3.41 17.15 -1.61
C ILE A 207 -4.36 16.32 -0.75
N ASN A 208 -3.85 15.76 0.35
CA ASN A 208 -4.72 15.16 1.37
C ASN A 208 -5.13 16.23 2.40
N LEU A 209 -6.32 16.11 2.98
CA LEU A 209 -6.79 17.05 3.99
C LEU A 209 -7.00 16.36 5.33
N TRP A 210 -6.67 17.07 6.41
CA TRP A 210 -7.18 16.81 7.74
C TRP A 210 -8.16 17.92 8.10
N ASP A 211 -9.46 17.63 8.02
CA ASP A 211 -10.52 18.52 8.52
C ASP A 211 -10.44 18.56 10.06
N THR A 212 -9.98 19.67 10.59
CA THR A 212 -9.75 19.86 12.03
C THR A 212 -11.05 20.10 12.80
N HIS A 213 -12.09 20.60 12.13
CA HIS A 213 -13.41 20.82 12.72
C HIS A 213 -14.14 19.50 12.94
N LYS A 214 -14.18 18.65 11.91
CA LYS A 214 -14.87 17.33 11.95
C LYS A 214 -13.94 16.19 12.34
N ASN A 215 -12.67 16.48 12.61
CA ASN A 215 -11.60 15.53 12.89
C ASN A 215 -11.60 14.34 11.90
N THR A 216 -11.56 14.66 10.62
CA THR A 216 -11.73 13.69 9.53
C THR A 216 -10.58 13.81 8.53
N LEU A 217 -10.00 12.66 8.14
CA LEU A 217 -8.98 12.62 7.09
C LEU A 217 -9.63 12.37 5.74
N ILE A 218 -9.21 13.12 4.73
CA ILE A 218 -9.64 13.00 3.33
C ILE A 218 -8.39 12.66 2.52
N ILE A 219 -8.35 11.43 2.01
CA ILE A 219 -7.23 10.89 1.24
C ILE A 219 -7.68 10.72 -0.21
N THR A 220 -7.12 11.55 -1.07
CA THR A 220 -7.37 11.58 -2.52
C THR A 220 -6.07 11.41 -3.31
N LYS A 221 -4.93 11.81 -2.73
CA LYS A 221 -3.60 11.61 -3.27
C LYS A 221 -2.99 10.32 -2.72
N HIS A 222 -3.16 9.23 -3.46
CA HIS A 222 -2.51 7.95 -3.16
C HIS A 222 -2.24 7.12 -4.42
N LYS A 223 -1.23 6.24 -4.35
CA LYS A 223 -0.72 5.41 -5.47
C LYS A 223 -1.81 4.64 -6.23
N THR A 224 -2.91 4.33 -5.56
CA THR A 224 -4.00 3.52 -6.11
C THR A 224 -5.31 4.31 -6.25
N MET A 225 -5.30 5.64 -6.38
CA MET A 225 -6.54 6.43 -6.54
C MET A 225 -7.41 5.83 -7.66
N LYS A 226 -6.81 5.55 -8.82
CA LYS A 226 -7.51 4.97 -9.99
C LYS A 226 -8.28 3.66 -9.66
N THR A 227 -7.85 2.92 -8.65
CA THR A 227 -8.40 1.59 -8.29
C THR A 227 -9.19 1.61 -6.99
N HIS A 228 -8.84 2.52 -6.08
CA HIS A 228 -9.42 2.68 -4.77
C HIS A 228 -9.83 4.14 -4.67
N LYS A 229 -11.15 4.36 -4.74
CA LYS A 229 -11.83 5.65 -4.56
C LYS A 229 -11.29 6.42 -3.35
N GLU A 230 -11.65 7.69 -3.28
CA GLU A 230 -11.34 8.60 -2.19
C GLU A 230 -11.68 7.95 -0.84
N LYS A 231 -10.80 8.15 0.14
CA LYS A 231 -11.01 7.63 1.48
C LYS A 231 -11.33 8.78 2.42
N VAL A 232 -12.43 8.63 3.13
CA VAL A 232 -12.79 9.53 4.24
C VAL A 232 -12.76 8.74 5.53
N ILE A 233 -11.90 9.16 6.45
CA ILE A 233 -11.61 8.46 7.70
C ILE A 233 -11.99 9.39 8.86
N SER A 234 -13.13 9.12 9.48
CA SER A 234 -13.54 9.84 10.70
C SER A 234 -12.71 9.37 11.90
N ILE A 235 -12.13 10.32 12.64
CA ILE A 235 -11.35 10.05 13.85
C ILE A 235 -12.22 10.39 15.07
N ASN A 236 -12.85 9.38 15.64
CA ASN A 236 -13.67 9.51 16.85
C ASN A 236 -12.79 9.51 18.11
N SER A 237 -11.90 10.50 18.25
CA SER A 237 -11.01 10.62 19.40
C SER A 237 -10.76 12.07 19.80
N LYS A 238 -11.40 12.50 20.91
CA LYS A 238 -11.17 13.82 21.53
C LYS A 238 -9.70 14.04 21.88
N THR A 239 -8.98 12.98 22.27
CA THR A 239 -7.55 13.04 22.57
C THR A 239 -6.74 13.39 21.34
N VAL A 240 -7.04 12.79 20.18
CA VAL A 240 -6.34 13.11 18.93
C VAL A 240 -6.64 14.53 18.51
N ALA A 241 -7.90 14.97 18.58
CA ALA A 241 -8.28 16.35 18.26
C ALA A 241 -7.48 17.37 19.09
N LYS A 242 -7.37 17.19 20.42
CA LYS A 242 -6.56 18.06 21.29
C LYS A 242 -5.08 18.11 20.87
N ILE A 243 -4.51 16.96 20.53
CA ILE A 243 -3.12 16.86 20.09
C ILE A 243 -2.90 17.56 18.74
N VAL A 244 -3.86 17.46 17.82
CA VAL A 244 -3.84 18.16 16.53
C VAL A 244 -3.89 19.66 16.73
N THR A 245 -4.81 20.17 17.55
CA THR A 245 -4.88 21.62 17.85
C THR A 245 -3.57 22.13 18.44
N GLN A 246 -2.99 21.39 19.39
CA GLN A 246 -1.69 21.75 19.96
C GLN A 246 -0.56 21.68 18.93
N TRP A 247 -0.58 20.70 18.03
CA TRP A 247 0.40 20.61 16.96
C TRP A 247 0.31 21.78 15.99
N MET A 248 -0.88 22.22 15.60
CA MET A 248 -1.06 23.39 14.72
C MET A 248 -0.52 24.68 15.35
N ILE A 249 -0.52 24.78 16.68
CA ILE A 249 0.10 25.91 17.37
C ILE A 249 1.62 25.86 17.24
N ILE A 250 2.24 24.68 17.33
CA ILE A 250 3.70 24.49 17.27
C ILE A 250 4.21 24.48 15.83
N ASN A 251 3.47 23.87 14.92
CA ASN A 251 3.80 23.70 13.52
C ASN A 251 3.04 24.71 12.66
N LYS A 252 3.75 25.77 12.25
CA LYS A 252 3.18 26.87 11.46
C LYS A 252 3.19 26.65 9.94
N SER A 253 3.54 25.45 9.46
CA SER A 253 3.69 25.20 8.02
C SER A 253 2.38 25.03 7.24
N GLY A 254 1.27 24.77 7.95
CA GLY A 254 -0.01 24.32 7.34
C GLY A 254 -0.04 22.83 6.97
N TYR A 255 1.11 22.18 6.78
CA TYR A 255 1.22 20.73 6.55
C TYR A 255 1.13 19.95 7.86
N VAL A 256 0.58 18.74 7.81
CA VAL A 256 0.51 17.84 8.96
C VAL A 256 1.89 17.44 9.45
N LEU A 257 2.86 17.28 8.54
CA LEU A 257 4.25 17.01 8.87
C LEU A 257 5.16 17.98 8.11
N SER A 258 6.07 18.64 8.82
CA SER A 258 7.06 19.58 8.26
C SER A 258 8.37 19.48 9.03
N GLY A 259 9.40 20.20 8.58
CA GLY A 259 10.60 20.44 9.38
C GLY A 259 10.44 21.69 10.26
N PHE A 260 11.27 21.82 11.30
CA PHE A 260 11.28 23.01 12.15
C PHE A 260 11.52 24.28 11.32
N GLY A 261 10.62 25.28 11.45
CA GLY A 261 10.68 26.53 10.69
C GLY A 261 10.41 26.41 9.19
N SER A 262 10.07 25.21 8.68
CA SER A 262 9.83 25.00 7.26
C SER A 262 8.38 25.27 6.89
N ILE A 263 8.16 25.99 5.78
CA ILE A 263 6.85 26.10 5.12
C ILE A 263 6.55 24.93 4.17
N LYS A 264 7.49 24.01 4.00
CA LYS A 264 7.38 22.86 3.09
C LYS A 264 6.97 21.60 3.86
N GLN A 265 6.30 20.70 3.14
CA GLN A 265 6.00 19.37 3.66
C GLN A 265 7.25 18.55 3.95
N MET A 266 7.18 17.72 4.99
CA MET A 266 8.19 16.70 5.29
C MET A 266 8.18 15.62 4.20
N THR A 267 9.34 15.24 3.69
CA THR A 267 9.44 14.13 2.73
C THR A 267 9.26 12.77 3.42
N PRO A 268 8.85 11.70 2.69
CA PRO A 268 8.77 10.36 3.26
C PRO A 268 10.10 9.86 3.84
N SER A 269 11.23 10.26 3.23
CA SER A 269 12.57 9.92 3.71
C SER A 269 12.87 10.60 5.05
N ALA A 270 12.55 11.89 5.18
CA ALA A 270 12.69 12.62 6.44
C ALA A 270 11.79 12.02 7.53
N LEU A 271 10.57 11.62 7.21
CA LEU A 271 9.69 10.91 8.14
C LEU A 271 10.29 9.56 8.57
N ALA A 272 10.84 8.78 7.63
CA ALA A 272 11.51 7.53 7.94
C ALA A 272 12.72 7.74 8.87
N GLN A 273 13.52 8.79 8.65
CA GLN A 273 14.62 9.16 9.52
C GLN A 273 14.14 9.54 10.93
N GLN A 274 13.05 10.32 11.05
CA GLN A 274 12.46 10.64 12.36
C GLN A 274 12.03 9.38 13.11
N LEU A 275 11.41 8.43 12.42
CA LEU A 275 11.01 7.17 13.02
C LEU A 275 12.20 6.30 13.43
N ASN A 276 13.21 6.16 12.58
CA ASN A 276 14.45 5.44 12.95
C ASN A 276 15.08 6.06 14.20
N ASN A 277 15.12 7.40 14.30
CA ASN A 277 15.63 8.10 15.49
C ASN A 277 14.79 7.84 16.76
N ILE A 278 13.49 7.60 16.64
CA ILE A 278 12.62 7.24 17.78
C ILE A 278 12.92 5.83 18.29
N PHE A 279 13.18 4.90 17.36
CA PHE A 279 13.27 3.47 17.62
C PHE A 279 14.69 2.90 17.66
N GLN A 280 15.73 3.76 17.62
CA GLN A 280 17.11 3.32 17.76
C GLN A 280 17.27 2.34 18.93
N PRO A 281 18.03 1.23 18.73
CA PRO A 281 18.85 0.92 17.54
C PRO A 281 18.09 0.30 16.34
N LYS A 282 16.78 0.08 16.44
CA LYS A 282 15.99 -0.57 15.37
C LYS A 282 15.57 0.40 14.26
N ASN A 283 15.60 -0.08 13.02
CA ASN A 283 15.18 0.65 11.83
C ASN A 283 13.68 0.50 11.57
N VAL A 284 12.87 1.16 12.40
CA VAL A 284 11.41 1.11 12.31
C VAL A 284 10.92 2.26 11.42
N GLY A 285 10.55 1.95 10.17
CA GLY A 285 9.87 2.88 9.27
C GLY A 285 8.34 2.80 9.33
N THR A 286 7.65 3.63 8.53
CA THR A 286 6.18 3.65 8.43
C THR A 286 5.59 2.30 8.03
N SER A 287 6.23 1.59 7.10
CA SER A 287 5.84 0.24 6.69
C SER A 287 5.92 -0.77 7.83
N MET A 288 6.95 -0.67 8.67
CA MET A 288 7.10 -1.56 9.84
C MET A 288 6.02 -1.28 10.89
N LEU A 289 5.74 0.00 11.20
CA LEU A 289 4.64 0.36 12.11
C LEU A 289 3.28 -0.14 11.63
N ARG A 290 3.04 -0.12 10.31
CA ARG A 290 1.82 -0.69 9.71
C ARG A 290 1.76 -2.21 9.88
N LYS A 291 2.90 -2.91 9.74
CA LYS A 291 2.97 -4.35 10.01
C LYS A 291 2.69 -4.66 11.47
N ILE A 292 3.37 -3.98 12.39
CA ILE A 292 3.18 -4.11 13.85
C ILE A 292 1.72 -3.88 14.24
N TYR A 293 1.08 -2.81 13.75
CA TYR A 293 -0.33 -2.57 14.06
C TYR A 293 -1.24 -3.67 13.49
N ALA A 294 -0.97 -4.10 12.26
CA ALA A 294 -1.75 -5.16 11.62
C ALA A 294 -1.65 -6.49 12.41
N SER A 295 -0.44 -6.84 12.86
CA SER A 295 -0.15 -8.07 13.57
C SER A 295 -0.59 -8.07 15.04
N ASP A 296 -0.47 -6.94 15.75
CA ASP A 296 -0.59 -6.94 17.21
C ASP A 296 -1.93 -6.38 17.70
N VAL A 297 -2.55 -5.53 16.88
CA VAL A 297 -3.79 -4.82 17.22
C VAL A 297 -4.94 -5.34 16.39
N ALA A 298 -4.81 -5.27 15.07
CA ALA A 298 -5.92 -5.51 14.17
C ALA A 298 -6.29 -7.00 14.10
N SER A 299 -5.32 -7.91 14.06
CA SER A 299 -5.55 -9.37 14.08
C SER A 299 -6.43 -9.86 15.24
N LYS A 300 -6.36 -9.16 16.39
CA LYS A 300 -7.12 -9.45 17.61
C LYS A 300 -8.53 -8.85 17.60
N LYS A 301 -8.93 -8.14 16.55
CA LYS A 301 -10.27 -7.55 16.40
C LYS A 301 -11.22 -8.52 15.69
N PRO A 302 -12.54 -8.38 15.86
CA PRO A 302 -13.51 -9.13 15.07
C PRO A 302 -13.32 -8.93 13.55
N ILE A 303 -13.68 -9.91 12.74
CA ILE A 303 -13.44 -9.90 11.27
C ILE A 303 -14.01 -8.66 10.57
N ARG A 304 -15.17 -8.16 11.01
CA ARG A 304 -15.79 -6.93 10.48
C ARG A 304 -14.88 -5.72 10.69
N GLU A 305 -14.26 -5.63 11.85
CA GLU A 305 -13.36 -4.55 12.23
C GLU A 305 -12.00 -4.69 11.54
N GLN A 306 -11.51 -5.92 11.38
CA GLN A 306 -10.32 -6.19 10.55
C GLN A 306 -10.50 -5.70 9.12
N LYS A 307 -11.65 -6.00 8.49
CA LYS A 307 -11.98 -5.52 7.14
C LYS A 307 -11.99 -4.00 7.07
N ARG A 308 -12.56 -3.33 8.08
CA ARG A 308 -12.58 -1.87 8.19
C ARG A 308 -11.16 -1.29 8.28
N ILE A 309 -10.33 -1.83 9.18
CA ILE A 309 -8.94 -1.42 9.38
C ILE A 309 -8.13 -1.63 8.09
N ALA A 310 -8.24 -2.81 7.46
CA ALA A 310 -7.56 -3.11 6.21
C ALA A 310 -7.93 -2.09 5.12
N LYS A 311 -9.23 -1.76 4.98
CA LYS A 311 -9.71 -0.74 4.03
C LYS A 311 -9.10 0.64 4.31
N ILE A 312 -9.07 1.08 5.57
CA ILE A 312 -8.46 2.35 5.98
C ILE A 312 -6.98 2.37 5.59
N MET A 313 -6.24 1.33 5.99
CA MET A 313 -4.82 1.16 5.66
C MET A 313 -4.59 0.98 4.15
N GLY A 314 -5.62 0.76 3.32
CA GLY A 314 -5.45 0.50 1.89
C GLY A 314 -4.82 -0.85 1.60
N HIS A 315 -5.25 -1.87 2.35
CA HIS A 315 -4.95 -3.28 2.16
C HIS A 315 -6.24 -4.04 1.82
N THR A 316 -6.10 -5.19 1.17
CA THR A 316 -7.15 -6.22 1.18
C THR A 316 -7.09 -6.98 2.51
N ILE A 317 -8.18 -7.64 2.90
CA ILE A 317 -8.19 -8.47 4.11
C ILE A 317 -7.14 -9.60 4.02
N ALA A 318 -6.93 -10.17 2.84
CA ALA A 318 -5.92 -11.21 2.61
C ALA A 318 -4.50 -10.70 2.88
N VAL A 319 -4.16 -9.50 2.39
CA VAL A 319 -2.86 -8.86 2.68
C VAL A 319 -2.71 -8.55 4.17
N HIS A 320 -3.79 -8.13 4.82
CA HIS A 320 -3.77 -7.86 6.26
C HIS A 320 -3.51 -9.15 7.06
N LYS A 321 -4.20 -10.24 6.71
CA LYS A 321 -4.05 -11.55 7.35
C LYS A 321 -2.65 -12.13 7.14
N SER A 322 -2.12 -12.05 5.92
CA SER A 322 -0.75 -12.53 5.63
C SER A 322 0.31 -11.72 6.36
N ILE A 323 0.10 -10.45 6.69
CA ILE A 323 1.03 -9.72 7.57
C ILE A 323 1.02 -10.32 8.98
N TYR A 324 -0.16 -10.60 9.55
CA TYR A 324 -0.26 -11.22 10.87
C TYR A 324 0.39 -12.61 10.92
N GLU A 325 0.03 -13.48 9.99
CA GLU A 325 0.52 -14.87 9.93
C GLU A 325 2.05 -14.94 9.78
N ARG A 326 2.68 -13.88 9.25
CA ARG A 326 4.14 -13.81 9.07
C ARG A 326 4.92 -13.41 10.29
N MET A 327 4.34 -12.60 11.18
CA MET A 327 5.06 -12.02 12.33
C MET A 327 4.95 -12.88 13.59
N HIS A 328 3.99 -13.82 13.62
CA HIS A 328 3.67 -14.64 14.80
C HIS A 328 3.76 -16.15 14.51
N ARG A 329 4.45 -16.54 13.43
CA ARG A 329 4.97 -17.88 13.20
C ARG A 329 6.48 -17.83 13.34
#